data_AF-A0A497N4W7-F1
#
_entry.id   AF-A0A497N4W7-F1
#
_cell.length_a   1.000
_cell.length_b   1.000
_cell.length_c   1.000
_cell.angle_alpha   90.00
_cell.angle_beta   90.00
_cell.angle_gamma   90.00
#
_symmetry.space_group_name_H-M   'P 1'
#
loop_
_entity.id
_entity.type
_entity.pdbx_description
1 polymer ?
#
loop_
_entity_poly.entity_id
_entity_poly.type
_entity_poly.pdbx_seq_one_letter_code
_entity_poly.pdbx_strand_id
1 'polypeptide(L)'
;MPGTYAYMSQLWRGIGRNPELREALRQRLIRWRRGPAVVRLERPTKLHRARALGWRAKQGYIVVRVRVPRGGFKRRRPRAGRRQKRMGVKKITGAKSIRQIAEERAAKRFPNLEVLNSYEVAADGKYRWFEVIMVDPHHPVIRSDPRINWICGKNRGREE
;
A
#
# COMPACT_ATOMS: atom_id res chain seq x y z
N MET A 1 7.29 30.80 -6.43
CA MET A 1 8.01 29.53 -6.13
C MET A 1 6.98 28.46 -5.75
N PRO A 2 7.03 27.25 -6.32
CA PRO A 2 6.15 26.16 -5.89
C PRO A 2 6.38 25.83 -4.40
N GLY A 3 5.31 25.60 -3.64
CA GLY A 3 5.44 25.18 -2.24
C GLY A 3 6.19 23.84 -2.09
N THR A 4 6.77 23.56 -0.92
CA THR A 4 7.64 22.40 -0.67
C THR A 4 7.03 21.06 -1.10
N TYR A 5 5.72 20.84 -0.86
CA TYR A 5 5.03 19.62 -1.27
C TYR A 5 4.84 19.50 -2.79
N ALA A 6 4.63 20.63 -3.47
CA ALA A 6 4.53 20.66 -4.93
C ALA A 6 5.89 20.31 -5.56
N TYR A 7 6.98 20.87 -5.01
CA TYR A 7 8.35 20.53 -5.41
C TYR A 7 8.66 19.04 -5.19
N MET A 8 8.33 18.49 -4.02
CA MET A 8 8.46 17.06 -3.77
C MET A 8 7.66 16.23 -4.78
N SER A 9 6.42 16.61 -5.09
CA SER A 9 5.62 15.90 -6.09
C SER A 9 6.26 15.95 -7.48
N GLN A 10 6.86 17.08 -7.86
CA GLN A 10 7.56 17.23 -9.15
C GLN A 10 8.82 16.36 -9.20
N LEU A 11 9.61 16.32 -8.12
CA LEU A 11 10.78 15.44 -8.00
C LEU A 11 10.41 13.97 -8.20
N TRP A 12 9.33 13.50 -7.56
CA TRP A 12 8.89 12.11 -7.69
C TRP A 12 8.28 11.80 -9.08
N ARG A 13 7.68 12.77 -9.77
CA ARG A 13 7.25 12.62 -11.18
C ARG A 13 8.45 12.56 -12.12
N GLY A 14 9.47 13.37 -11.86
CA GLY A 14 10.71 13.45 -12.64
C GLY A 14 11.76 12.39 -12.30
N ILE A 15 11.40 11.32 -11.59
CA ILE A 15 12.36 10.38 -11.01
C ILE A 15 13.26 9.68 -12.03
N GLY A 16 12.79 9.52 -13.27
CA GLY A 16 13.59 8.98 -14.36
C GLY A 16 14.74 9.90 -14.80
N ARG A 17 14.60 11.21 -14.57
CA ARG A 17 15.57 12.24 -14.96
C ARG A 17 16.57 12.59 -13.86
N ASN A 18 16.26 12.28 -12.59
CA ASN A 18 17.14 12.56 -11.46
C ASN A 18 17.94 11.29 -11.08
N PRO A 19 19.26 11.24 -11.36
CA PRO A 19 20.08 10.06 -11.10
C PRO A 19 20.20 9.71 -9.61
N GLU A 20 20.28 10.71 -8.74
CA GLU A 20 20.46 10.53 -7.29
C GLU A 20 19.23 9.87 -6.66
N LEU A 21 18.03 10.36 -6.98
CA LEU A 21 16.78 9.77 -6.50
C LEU A 21 16.60 8.34 -7.02
N ARG A 22 17.00 8.08 -8.27
CA ARG A 22 16.96 6.76 -8.88
C ARG A 22 17.89 5.79 -8.15
N GLU A 23 19.11 6.21 -7.86
CA GLU A 23 20.09 5.39 -7.14
C GLU A 23 19.66 5.14 -5.68
N ALA A 24 19.15 6.17 -4.99
CA ALA A 24 18.59 6.02 -3.64
C ALA A 24 17.42 5.02 -3.61
N LEU A 25 16.53 5.05 -4.61
CA LEU A 25 15.46 4.06 -4.75
C LEU A 25 16.01 2.66 -5.05
N ARG A 26 17.02 2.54 -5.91
CA ARG A 26 17.65 1.26 -6.25
C ARG A 26 18.23 0.58 -5.00
N GLN A 27 18.99 1.33 -4.20
CA GLN A 27 19.55 0.84 -2.94
C GLN A 27 18.44 0.40 -1.96
N ARG A 28 17.35 1.17 -1.86
CA ARG A 28 16.17 0.79 -1.05
C ARG A 28 15.54 -0.51 -1.55
N LEU A 29 15.33 -0.65 -2.87
CA LEU A 29 14.74 -1.86 -3.46
C LEU A 29 15.59 -3.11 -3.17
N ILE A 30 16.93 -3.01 -3.23
CA ILE A 30 17.82 -4.12 -2.87
C ILE A 30 17.56 -4.58 -1.43
N ARG A 31 17.45 -3.63 -0.48
CA ARG A 31 17.12 -3.94 0.92
C ARG A 31 15.71 -4.52 1.05
N TRP A 32 14.72 -3.97 0.34
CA TRP A 32 13.32 -4.41 0.45
C TRP A 32 13.06 -5.79 -0.17
N ARG A 33 13.89 -6.24 -1.11
CA ARG A 33 13.83 -7.61 -1.63
C ARG A 33 14.23 -8.64 -0.58
N ARG A 34 15.24 -8.33 0.24
CA ARG A 34 15.74 -9.19 1.31
C ARG A 34 14.84 -9.17 2.56
N GLY A 35 14.10 -8.08 2.77
CA GLY A 35 13.21 -7.92 3.92
C GLY A 35 11.87 -8.69 3.84
N PRO A 36 11.09 -8.64 4.93
CA PRO A 36 9.77 -9.27 4.99
C PRO A 36 8.76 -8.61 4.05
N ALA A 37 7.68 -9.33 3.75
CA ALA A 37 6.63 -8.85 2.84
C ALA A 37 5.81 -7.69 3.42
N VAL A 38 5.63 -7.63 4.74
CA VAL A 38 4.91 -6.57 5.45
C VAL A 38 5.86 -5.99 6.50
N VAL A 39 6.13 -4.70 6.43
CA VAL A 39 7.07 -4.00 7.31
C VAL A 39 6.42 -2.71 7.81
N ARG A 40 6.39 -2.51 9.14
CA ARG A 40 5.99 -1.23 9.72
C ARG A 40 7.09 -0.19 9.49
N LEU A 41 6.70 1.01 9.08
CA LEU A 41 7.58 2.16 8.92
C LEU A 41 7.25 3.22 9.97
N GLU A 42 8.27 3.97 10.39
CA GLU A 42 8.10 5.12 11.28
C GLU A 42 7.55 6.34 10.55
N ARG A 43 8.04 6.57 9.32
CA ARG A 43 7.67 7.71 8.49
C ARG A 43 7.40 7.27 7.04
N PRO A 44 6.47 7.95 6.34
CA PRO A 44 6.18 7.65 4.94
C PRO A 44 7.37 7.97 4.03
N THR A 45 7.58 7.17 2.99
CA THR A 45 8.60 7.46 1.97
C THR A 45 8.21 8.65 1.11
N LYS A 46 6.94 8.72 0.69
CA LYS A 46 6.40 9.81 -0.13
C LYS A 46 5.53 10.72 0.73
N LEU A 47 6.16 11.63 1.47
CA LEU A 47 5.47 12.52 2.40
C LEU A 47 4.34 13.34 1.72
N HIS A 48 4.60 13.93 0.56
CA HIS A 48 3.61 14.70 -0.21
C HIS A 48 2.34 13.87 -0.52
N ARG A 49 2.51 12.61 -0.94
CA ARG A 49 1.40 11.71 -1.29
C ARG A 49 0.66 11.23 -0.04
N ALA A 50 1.39 10.89 1.02
CA ALA A 50 0.80 10.49 2.29
C ALA A 50 -0.07 11.60 2.88
N ARG A 51 0.42 12.85 2.88
CA ARG A 51 -0.33 14.04 3.34
C ARG A 51 -1.61 14.25 2.54
N ALA A 52 -1.54 14.13 1.21
CA ALA A 52 -2.71 14.25 0.34
C ALA A 52 -3.77 13.18 0.60
N LEU A 53 -3.36 11.99 1.05
CA LEU A 53 -4.25 10.87 1.38
C LEU A 53 -4.67 10.84 2.87
N GLY A 54 -4.38 11.90 3.63
CA GLY A 54 -4.87 12.06 5.00
C GLY A 54 -3.92 11.59 6.12
N TRP A 55 -2.66 11.25 5.80
CA TRP A 55 -1.67 10.95 6.84
C TRP A 55 -1.31 12.20 7.67
N ARG A 56 -1.17 12.02 8.98
CA ARG A 56 -0.69 13.05 9.90
C ARG A 56 0.37 12.49 10.84
N ALA A 57 1.31 13.36 11.21
CA ALA A 57 2.33 13.05 12.20
C ALA A 57 1.76 13.21 13.62
N LYS A 58 0.87 12.29 14.02
CA LYS A 58 0.31 12.21 15.36
C LYS A 58 0.16 10.75 15.78
N GLN A 59 0.04 10.51 17.08
CA GLN A 59 -0.15 9.16 17.62
C GLN A 59 -1.44 8.54 17.06
N GLY A 60 -1.41 7.22 16.85
CA GLY A 60 -2.48 6.47 16.21
C GLY A 60 -2.36 6.35 14.68
N TYR A 61 -1.48 7.10 14.00
CA TYR A 61 -1.17 6.88 12.58
C TYR A 61 0.04 5.96 12.41
N ILE A 62 -0.10 4.95 11.55
CA ILE A 62 0.98 4.02 11.21
C ILE A 62 1.07 3.93 9.68
N VAL A 63 2.30 3.77 9.16
CA VAL A 63 2.53 3.47 7.75
C VAL A 63 3.13 2.08 7.65
N VAL A 64 2.55 1.24 6.80
CA VAL A 64 2.98 -0.13 6.58
C VAL A 64 3.39 -0.31 5.13
N ARG A 65 4.61 -0.76 4.89
CA ARG A 65 5.06 -1.15 3.55
C ARG A 65 4.68 -2.60 3.28
N VAL A 66 3.94 -2.82 2.21
CA VAL A 66 3.51 -4.14 1.74
C VAL A 66 4.09 -4.44 0.37
N ARG A 67 4.69 -5.61 0.24
CA ARG A 67 5.19 -6.17 -1.03
C ARG A 67 4.14 -7.09 -1.64
N VAL A 68 3.74 -6.82 -2.87
CA VAL A 68 2.80 -7.66 -3.63
C VAL A 68 3.47 -8.13 -4.93
N PRO A 69 3.38 -9.43 -5.29
CA PRO A 69 3.89 -9.92 -6.57
C PRO A 69 3.24 -9.21 -7.76
N ARG A 70 4.02 -9.01 -8.82
CA ARG A 70 3.51 -8.60 -10.13
C ARG A 70 2.97 -9.81 -10.89
N GLY A 71 2.01 -9.55 -11.76
CA GLY A 71 1.40 -10.54 -12.63
C GLY A 71 -0.11 -10.65 -12.43
N GLY A 72 -0.71 -11.50 -13.26
CA GLY A 72 -2.13 -11.82 -13.19
C GLY A 72 -2.44 -12.91 -12.16
N PHE A 73 -3.73 -13.16 -11.98
CA PHE A 73 -4.20 -14.24 -11.15
C PHE A 73 -4.01 -15.59 -11.86
N LYS A 74 -3.57 -16.61 -11.13
CA LYS A 74 -3.51 -17.98 -11.64
C LYS A 74 -4.48 -18.84 -10.83
N ARG A 75 -5.51 -19.36 -11.49
CA ARG A 75 -6.47 -20.27 -10.83
C ARG A 75 -5.81 -21.61 -10.55
N ARG A 76 -6.19 -22.29 -9.47
CA ARG A 76 -5.78 -23.68 -9.24
C ARG A 76 -6.39 -24.58 -10.34
N ARG A 77 -5.59 -25.49 -10.91
CA ARG A 77 -6.09 -26.42 -11.94
C ARG A 77 -7.16 -27.35 -11.34
N PRO A 78 -8.35 -27.46 -11.96
CA PRO A 78 -9.36 -28.41 -11.52
C PRO A 78 -8.81 -29.84 -11.53
N ARG A 79 -9.16 -30.64 -10.51
CA ARG A 79 -8.76 -32.06 -10.41
C ARG A 79 -9.77 -33.02 -11.05
N ALA A 80 -11.05 -32.67 -11.03
CA ALA A 80 -12.13 -33.47 -11.62
C ALA A 80 -12.50 -32.97 -13.03
N GLY A 81 -13.24 -33.81 -13.77
CA GLY A 81 -13.76 -33.47 -15.08
C GLY A 81 -14.55 -32.14 -15.09
N ARG A 82 -14.26 -31.30 -16.08
CA ARG A 82 -14.95 -30.03 -16.34
C ARG A 82 -15.11 -29.84 -17.84
N ARG A 83 -16.16 -29.11 -18.24
CA ARG A 83 -16.32 -28.66 -19.62
C ARG A 83 -15.10 -27.84 -20.06
N GLN A 84 -14.68 -27.97 -21.32
CA GLN A 84 -13.47 -27.32 -21.85
C GLN A 84 -13.42 -25.81 -21.58
N LYS A 85 -14.56 -25.10 -21.70
CA LYS A 85 -14.67 -23.66 -21.38
C LYS A 85 -14.34 -23.29 -19.92
N ARG A 86 -14.41 -24.24 -18.98
CA ARG A 86 -14.09 -24.06 -17.55
C ARG A 86 -12.72 -24.62 -17.16
N MET A 87 -11.94 -25.11 -18.12
CA MET A 87 -10.59 -25.65 -17.91
C MET A 87 -9.48 -24.56 -17.95
N GLY A 88 -9.84 -23.31 -18.26
CA GLY A 88 -8.91 -22.18 -18.27
C GLY A 88 -8.24 -21.95 -16.91
N VAL A 89 -6.90 -21.85 -16.92
CA VAL A 89 -6.07 -21.64 -15.71
C VAL A 89 -5.18 -20.40 -15.82
N LYS A 90 -4.59 -20.17 -17.00
CA LYS A 90 -3.74 -19.02 -17.33
C LYS A 90 -4.61 -17.89 -17.92
N LYS A 91 -4.06 -16.67 -17.96
CA LYS A 91 -4.70 -15.47 -18.55
C LYS A 91 -6.04 -15.08 -17.89
N ILE A 92 -6.18 -15.36 -16.59
CA ILE A 92 -7.32 -14.90 -15.80
C ILE A 92 -6.88 -13.65 -15.03
N THR A 93 -7.67 -12.59 -15.10
CA THR A 93 -7.49 -11.41 -14.27
C THR A 93 -8.14 -11.63 -12.92
N GLY A 94 -7.48 -11.18 -11.86
CA GLY A 94 -8.11 -11.15 -10.54
C GLY A 94 -9.20 -10.07 -10.51
N ALA A 95 -10.25 -10.30 -9.72
CA ALA A 95 -11.29 -9.28 -9.51
C ALA A 95 -10.74 -8.08 -8.73
N LYS A 96 -9.86 -8.34 -7.77
CA LYS A 96 -9.27 -7.33 -6.88
C LYS A 96 -8.04 -6.67 -7.51
N SER A 97 -7.88 -5.37 -7.28
CA SER A 97 -6.68 -4.65 -7.69
C SER A 97 -5.47 -5.05 -6.82
N ILE A 98 -4.25 -4.95 -7.37
CA ILE A 98 -3.01 -5.22 -6.60
C ILE A 98 -2.91 -4.31 -5.36
N ARG A 99 -3.46 -3.10 -5.45
CA ARG A 99 -3.55 -2.14 -4.36
C ARG A 99 -4.46 -2.63 -3.24
N GLN A 100 -5.67 -3.08 -3.58
CA GLN A 100 -6.62 -3.66 -2.62
C GLN A 100 -6.04 -4.92 -1.95
N ILE A 101 -5.32 -5.76 -2.72
CA ILE A 101 -4.59 -6.92 -2.16
C ILE A 101 -3.51 -6.48 -1.16
N ALA A 102 -2.88 -5.33 -1.37
CA ALA A 102 -1.87 -4.79 -0.44
C ALA A 102 -2.52 -4.29 0.86
N GLU A 103 -3.65 -3.62 0.75
CA GLU A 103 -4.51 -3.14 1.84
C GLU A 103 -4.95 -4.32 2.72
N GLU A 104 -5.57 -5.35 2.11
CA GLU A 104 -6.02 -6.55 2.82
C GLU A 104 -4.90 -7.30 3.54
N ARG A 105 -3.69 -7.33 2.95
CA ARG A 105 -2.51 -7.93 3.59
C ARG A 105 -2.06 -7.14 4.81
N ALA A 106 -2.21 -5.81 4.81
CA ALA A 106 -1.90 -4.97 5.95
C ALA A 106 -2.95 -5.13 7.05
N ALA A 107 -4.24 -5.07 6.71
CA ALA A 107 -5.34 -5.26 7.65
C ALA A 107 -5.28 -6.63 8.33
N LYS A 108 -5.00 -7.70 7.57
CA LYS A 108 -4.82 -9.04 8.12
C LYS A 108 -3.65 -9.13 9.10
N ARG A 109 -2.59 -8.34 8.90
CA ARG A 109 -1.41 -8.33 9.78
C ARG A 109 -1.64 -7.50 11.04
N PHE A 110 -2.44 -6.44 10.97
CA PHE A 110 -2.74 -5.52 12.06
C PHE A 110 -4.26 -5.40 12.26
N PRO A 111 -4.92 -6.43 12.84
CA PRO A 111 -6.38 -6.48 12.96
C PRO A 111 -6.97 -5.44 13.92
N ASN A 112 -6.14 -4.82 14.74
CA ASN A 112 -6.53 -3.76 15.67
C ASN A 112 -6.52 -2.35 15.03
N LEU A 113 -6.06 -2.24 13.78
CA LEU A 113 -5.96 -0.98 13.05
C LEU A 113 -6.88 -1.02 11.83
N GLU A 114 -7.38 0.15 11.44
CA GLU A 114 -8.18 0.31 10.22
C GLU A 114 -7.35 0.97 9.13
N VAL A 115 -7.58 0.59 7.88
CA VAL A 115 -6.90 1.19 6.73
C VAL A 115 -7.61 2.46 6.30
N LEU A 116 -6.83 3.53 6.17
CA LEU A 116 -7.31 4.81 5.67
C LEU A 116 -7.15 4.88 4.14
N ASN A 117 -5.95 4.58 3.65
CA ASN A 117 -5.62 4.65 2.23
C ASN A 117 -4.28 3.98 1.95
N SER A 118 -3.91 3.84 0.67
CA SER A 118 -2.60 3.37 0.26
C SER A 118 -2.06 4.09 -0.97
N TYR A 119 -0.76 4.02 -1.21
CA TYR A 119 -0.14 4.50 -2.44
C TYR A 119 1.06 3.65 -2.86
N GLU A 120 1.33 3.61 -4.16
CA GLU A 120 2.51 2.92 -4.68
C GLU A 120 3.78 3.73 -4.44
N VAL A 121 4.80 3.05 -3.94
CA VAL A 121 6.12 3.65 -3.70
C VAL A 121 7.06 3.35 -4.84
N ALA A 122 7.20 2.06 -5.18
CA ALA A 122 8.11 1.58 -6.20
C ALA A 122 7.63 0.25 -6.78
N ALA A 123 8.14 -0.09 -7.96
CA ALA A 123 7.94 -1.37 -8.60
C ALA A 123 9.26 -1.89 -9.16
N ASP A 124 9.42 -3.21 -9.19
CA ASP A 124 10.48 -3.89 -9.92
C ASP A 124 9.87 -4.95 -10.86
N GLY A 125 10.67 -5.78 -11.52
CA GLY A 125 10.13 -6.80 -12.43
C GLY A 125 9.25 -7.86 -11.78
N LYS A 126 9.41 -8.12 -10.47
CA LYS A 126 8.75 -9.23 -9.76
C LYS A 126 7.69 -8.76 -8.76
N TYR A 127 7.82 -7.55 -8.22
CA TYR A 127 7.01 -7.05 -7.12
C TYR A 127 6.65 -5.57 -7.31
N ARG A 128 5.56 -5.17 -6.65
CA ARG A 128 5.19 -3.78 -6.38
C ARG A 128 5.19 -3.57 -4.88
N TRP A 129 5.60 -2.38 -4.46
CA TRP A 129 5.60 -1.97 -3.06
C TRP A 129 4.58 -0.85 -2.88
N PHE A 130 3.66 -1.08 -1.95
CA PHE A 130 2.67 -0.10 -1.51
C PHE A 130 3.00 0.32 -0.07
N GLU A 131 2.76 1.59 0.23
CA GLU A 131 2.66 2.07 1.60
C GLU A 131 1.18 2.25 1.92
N VAL A 132 0.71 1.51 2.91
CA VAL A 132 -0.65 1.53 3.43
C VAL A 132 -0.64 2.39 4.69
N ILE A 133 -1.52 3.38 4.74
CA ILE A 133 -1.75 4.24 5.89
C ILE A 133 -2.83 3.57 6.73
N MET A 134 -2.46 3.20 7.95
CA MET A 134 -3.36 2.62 8.94
C MET A 134 -3.56 3.60 10.09
N VAL A 135 -4.72 3.51 10.73
CA VAL A 135 -5.10 4.36 11.86
C VAL A 135 -5.66 3.47 12.96
N ASP A 136 -5.30 3.79 14.20
CA ASP A 136 -5.88 3.17 15.39
C ASP A 136 -7.19 3.88 15.78
N PRO A 137 -8.36 3.24 15.60
CA PRO A 137 -9.65 3.84 15.96
C PRO A 137 -9.87 3.95 17.48
N HIS A 138 -9.09 3.22 18.29
CA HIS A 138 -9.22 3.21 19.75
C HIS A 138 -8.37 4.29 20.44
N HIS A 139 -7.43 4.90 19.73
CA HIS A 139 -6.52 5.90 20.29
C HIS A 139 -7.22 7.25 20.59
N PRO A 140 -7.03 7.87 21.77
CA PRO A 140 -7.74 9.10 22.16
C PRO A 140 -7.47 10.28 21.21
N VAL A 141 -6.23 10.44 20.75
CA VAL A 141 -5.81 11.48 19.77
C VAL A 141 -6.50 11.34 18.39
N ILE A 142 -6.99 10.14 18.06
CA ILE A 142 -7.78 9.91 16.83
C ILE A 142 -9.24 10.25 17.09
N ARG A 143 -9.79 9.78 18.22
CA ARG A 143 -11.18 10.04 18.63
C ARG A 143 -11.49 11.53 18.80
N SER A 144 -10.53 12.29 19.32
CA SER A 144 -10.68 13.73 19.54
C SER A 144 -10.53 14.58 18.27
N ASP A 145 -9.96 14.05 17.18
CA ASP A 145 -9.74 14.83 15.95
C ASP A 145 -10.98 14.76 15.04
N PRO A 146 -11.70 15.88 14.85
CA PRO A 146 -12.96 15.89 14.10
C PRO A 146 -12.79 15.56 12.61
N ARG A 147 -11.56 15.55 12.09
CA ARG A 147 -11.30 15.25 10.67
C ARG A 147 -11.17 13.76 10.37
N ILE A 148 -10.91 12.94 11.39
CA ILE A 148 -10.70 11.49 11.23
C ILE A 148 -11.55 10.64 12.17
N ASN A 149 -12.17 11.22 13.19
CA ASN A 149 -13.01 10.52 14.17
C ASN A 149 -14.09 9.61 13.56
N TRP A 150 -14.53 9.85 12.32
CA TRP A 150 -15.43 8.97 11.56
C TRP A 150 -14.89 7.53 11.45
N ILE A 151 -13.57 7.32 11.52
CA ILE A 151 -12.96 5.99 11.48
C ILE A 151 -13.20 5.18 12.77
N CYS A 152 -13.53 5.86 13.88
CA CYS A 152 -13.76 5.25 15.19
C CYS A 152 -15.15 4.61 15.34
N GLY A 153 -16.05 4.79 14.37
CA GLY A 153 -17.37 4.16 14.35
C GLY A 153 -17.33 2.65 14.10
N LYS A 154 -18.49 2.02 13.87
CA LYS A 154 -18.61 0.59 13.53
C LYS A 154 -18.12 0.28 12.10
N ASN A 155 -16.93 0.75 11.73
CA ASN A 155 -16.35 0.62 10.38
C ASN A 155 -15.35 -0.54 10.28
N ARG A 156 -15.56 -1.63 11.02
CA ARG A 156 -14.69 -2.81 10.92
C ARG A 156 -14.89 -3.49 9.57
N GLY A 157 -13.83 -3.62 8.78
CA GLY A 157 -13.84 -4.41 7.54
C GLY A 157 -14.12 -3.65 6.25
N ARG A 158 -13.76 -2.36 6.15
CA ARG A 158 -13.99 -1.53 4.93
C ARG A 158 -13.34 -2.07 3.64
N GLU A 159 -12.49 -3.09 3.73
CA GLU A 159 -11.68 -3.59 2.61
C GLU A 159 -12.29 -4.77 1.85
N GLU A 160 -13.42 -5.31 2.31
CA GLU A 160 -14.15 -6.40 1.65
C GLU A 160 -15.01 -5.95 0.46
#